data_AF-A0AAU5RU20-F1
#
_entry.id   AF-A0AAU5RU20-F1
#
_cell.length_a   1.000
_cell.length_b   1.000
_cell.length_c   1.000
_cell.angle_alpha   90.00
_cell.angle_beta   90.00
_cell.angle_gamma   90.00
#
_symmetry.space_group_name_H-M   'P 1'
#
loop_
_entity.id
_entity.type
_entity.pdbx_description
1 polymer ?
#
loop_
_entity_poly.entity_id
_entity_poly.type
_entity_poly.pdbx_seq_one_letter_code
_entity_poly.pdbx_strand_id
1 'polypeptide(L)'
;MRYDPTTPVAVSITETNTLLERLGIGGLHLDFSARPRAIPEGWGWFRAEPLPEELWPTRSERACVVTFYPDPAYRGADVVSQRRHWEDRLGQCARQLRRHEYVVEQWGTPRTPEHHVDASLVVYRLPHGVPSGLRPAAELRRASPPRLRRQPGERRPDPLRRMQDALRSSQPQLWDHGMQRATGAGMCVIQTLPEELWPPGSVEAGLVKWFPDARFRRLEDRPVAPVGAEAHWTAGVRLAVGALQEAGFRLRRRRRPWDPGRDWSADHVVYRIAEDTHPGEPGQTQTVVSTRQRPAR
;
A
#
# COMPACT_ATOMS: atom_id res chain seq x y z
N MET A 1 -19.50 4.26 -18.52
CA MET A 1 -19.61 3.75 -17.15
C MET A 1 -19.95 4.94 -16.26
N ARG A 2 -21.09 4.94 -15.55
CA ARG A 2 -21.41 6.01 -14.59
C ARG A 2 -20.54 5.78 -13.34
N TYR A 3 -19.86 6.82 -12.88
CA TYR A 3 -19.03 6.77 -11.67
C TYR A 3 -19.91 6.41 -10.47
N ASP A 4 -19.58 5.32 -9.78
CA ASP A 4 -20.20 4.95 -8.51
C ASP A 4 -19.29 5.46 -7.36
N PRO A 5 -19.68 6.54 -6.66
CA PRO A 5 -18.90 7.06 -5.53
C PRO A 5 -18.83 6.08 -4.36
N THR A 6 -19.63 5.01 -4.34
CA THR A 6 -19.65 4.03 -3.25
C THR A 6 -18.55 2.98 -3.36
N THR A 7 -17.92 2.84 -4.53
CA THR A 7 -16.81 1.89 -4.76
C THR A 7 -15.63 2.55 -5.49
N PRO A 8 -15.05 3.63 -4.95
CA PRO A 8 -14.16 4.49 -5.73
C PRO A 8 -12.83 3.80 -6.08
N VAL A 9 -12.38 2.81 -5.28
CA VAL A 9 -11.22 1.96 -5.58
C VAL A 9 -11.46 1.10 -6.83
N ALA A 10 -12.58 0.37 -6.89
CA ALA A 10 -12.89 -0.52 -8.02
C ALA A 10 -13.07 0.25 -9.33
N VAL A 11 -13.73 1.41 -9.26
CA VAL A 11 -13.91 2.31 -10.39
C VAL A 11 -12.55 2.85 -10.87
N SER A 12 -11.70 3.32 -9.95
CA SER A 12 -10.34 3.82 -10.26
C SER A 12 -9.52 2.81 -11.07
N ILE A 13 -9.51 1.54 -10.65
CA ILE A 13 -8.76 0.47 -11.32
C ILE A 13 -9.35 0.18 -12.71
N THR A 14 -10.67 0.02 -12.78
CA THR A 14 -11.35 -0.36 -14.02
C THR A 14 -11.21 0.71 -15.09
N GLU A 15 -11.43 1.98 -14.73
CA GLU A 15 -11.25 3.11 -15.64
C GLU A 15 -9.80 3.26 -16.09
N THR A 16 -8.84 3.16 -15.15
CA THR A 16 -7.43 3.31 -15.49
C THR A 16 -6.95 2.16 -16.38
N ASN A 17 -7.32 0.90 -16.10
CA ASN A 17 -7.00 -0.22 -16.99
C ASN A 17 -7.63 -0.06 -18.37
N THR A 18 -8.91 0.33 -18.44
CA THR A 18 -9.59 0.59 -19.72
C THR A 18 -8.87 1.68 -20.52
N LEU A 19 -8.38 2.73 -19.86
CA LEU A 19 -7.61 3.79 -20.51
C LEU A 19 -6.25 3.28 -21.00
N LEU A 20 -5.51 2.53 -20.17
CA LEU A 20 -4.22 1.95 -20.55
C LEU A 20 -4.35 1.02 -21.77
N GLU A 21 -5.41 0.20 -21.82
CA GLU A 21 -5.73 -0.66 -22.97
C GLU A 21 -6.01 0.16 -24.23
N ARG A 22 -6.86 1.20 -24.14
CA ARG A 22 -7.15 2.11 -25.27
C ARG A 22 -5.91 2.85 -25.79
N LEU A 23 -4.96 3.13 -24.90
CA LEU A 23 -3.67 3.75 -25.24
C LEU A 23 -2.67 2.75 -25.86
N GLY A 24 -3.02 1.45 -25.94
CA GLY A 24 -2.13 0.41 -26.47
C GLY A 24 -0.93 0.10 -25.58
N ILE A 25 -1.02 0.41 -24.27
CA ILE A 25 0.07 0.19 -23.31
C ILE A 25 -0.35 -0.70 -22.12
N GLY A 26 -1.65 -0.96 -21.94
CA GLY A 26 -2.21 -1.80 -20.89
C GLY A 26 -2.54 -3.22 -21.32
N GLY A 27 -2.55 -4.14 -20.37
CA GLY A 27 -3.03 -5.51 -20.55
C GLY A 27 -3.29 -6.21 -19.21
N LEU A 28 -3.88 -7.40 -19.21
CA LEU A 28 -4.01 -8.25 -18.02
C LEU A 28 -3.02 -9.43 -18.15
N HIS A 29 -2.13 -9.60 -17.16
CA HIS A 29 -1.13 -10.70 -17.15
C HIS A 29 -1.73 -12.09 -17.31
N LEU A 30 -2.97 -12.26 -16.86
CA LEU A 30 -3.64 -13.55 -16.71
C LEU A 30 -4.66 -13.84 -17.80
N ASP A 31 -4.67 -13.09 -18.89
CA ASP A 31 -5.41 -13.53 -20.06
C ASP A 31 -4.60 -14.62 -20.78
N PHE A 32 -4.70 -15.85 -20.27
CA PHE A 32 -4.33 -17.07 -20.98
C PHE A 32 -5.35 -17.41 -22.07
N SER A 33 -6.41 -16.60 -22.25
CA SER A 33 -7.23 -16.75 -23.45
C SER A 33 -6.37 -16.42 -24.66
N ALA A 34 -6.60 -17.15 -25.75
CA ALA A 34 -5.85 -17.08 -26.99
C ALA A 34 -5.94 -15.71 -27.73
N ARG A 35 -6.30 -14.63 -27.03
CA ARG A 35 -6.33 -13.28 -27.58
C ARG A 35 -4.91 -12.73 -27.63
N PRO A 36 -4.38 -12.44 -28.83
CA PRO A 36 -3.09 -11.79 -28.96
C PRO A 36 -3.10 -10.47 -28.19
N ARG A 37 -2.04 -10.19 -27.42
CA ARG A 37 -1.89 -8.88 -26.79
C ARG A 37 -1.84 -7.83 -27.90
N ALA A 38 -2.58 -6.74 -27.75
CA ALA A 38 -2.45 -5.56 -28.62
C ALA A 38 -1.19 -4.71 -28.31
N ILE A 39 -0.24 -5.28 -27.57
CA ILE A 39 0.98 -4.61 -27.13
C ILE A 39 2.12 -5.10 -28.02
N PRO A 40 2.85 -4.20 -28.72
CA PRO A 40 3.98 -4.59 -29.54
C PRO A 40 5.06 -5.31 -28.74
N GLU A 41 5.78 -6.22 -29.39
CA GLU A 41 6.95 -6.87 -28.79
C GLU A 41 8.01 -5.83 -28.38
N GLY A 42 8.67 -6.08 -27.24
CA GLY A 42 9.72 -5.20 -26.71
C GLY A 42 9.20 -3.97 -25.96
N TRP A 43 7.89 -3.84 -25.74
CA TRP A 43 7.31 -2.65 -25.08
C TRP A 43 7.07 -2.82 -23.58
N GLY A 44 6.96 -4.06 -23.10
CA GLY A 44 6.42 -4.34 -21.78
C GLY A 44 4.96 -3.88 -21.66
N TRP A 45 4.37 -3.96 -20.47
CA TRP A 45 2.96 -3.64 -20.28
C TRP A 45 2.67 -3.00 -18.92
N PHE A 46 1.55 -2.28 -18.84
CA PHE A 46 1.10 -1.61 -17.64
C PHE A 46 -0.19 -2.22 -17.08
N ARG A 47 -0.34 -2.18 -15.76
CA ARG A 47 -1.55 -2.60 -15.04
C ARG A 47 -1.89 -1.63 -13.94
N ALA A 48 -3.14 -1.21 -13.84
CA ALA A 48 -3.66 -0.55 -12.67
C ALA A 48 -4.08 -1.59 -11.60
N GLU A 49 -3.67 -1.34 -10.36
CA GLU A 49 -3.92 -2.14 -9.18
C GLU A 49 -4.50 -1.26 -8.05
N PRO A 50 -5.25 -1.84 -7.10
CA PRO A 50 -5.82 -1.08 -5.99
C PRO A 50 -4.76 -0.34 -5.17
N LEU A 51 -4.96 0.96 -4.95
CA LEU A 51 -4.28 1.70 -3.89
C LEU A 51 -5.25 1.82 -2.70
N PRO A 52 -4.90 1.33 -1.50
CA PRO A 52 -5.73 1.51 -0.32
C PRO A 52 -6.04 2.99 -0.06
N GLU A 53 -7.28 3.32 0.31
CA GLU A 53 -7.73 4.70 0.54
C GLU A 53 -6.89 5.43 1.61
N GLU A 54 -6.33 4.68 2.54
CA GLU A 54 -5.38 5.13 3.55
C GLU A 54 -4.19 5.86 2.93
N LEU A 55 -3.72 5.39 1.77
CA LEU A 55 -2.53 5.88 1.09
C LEU A 55 -2.82 6.92 0.01
N TRP A 56 -4.09 7.26 -0.19
CA TRP A 56 -4.47 8.20 -1.22
C TRP A 56 -3.83 9.58 -0.99
N PRO A 57 -3.34 10.23 -2.06
CA PRO A 57 -2.92 11.62 -2.01
C PRO A 57 -4.01 12.53 -1.47
N THR A 58 -3.59 13.66 -0.89
CA THR A 58 -4.54 14.60 -0.31
C THR A 58 -5.46 15.20 -1.37
N ARG A 59 -6.78 15.12 -1.11
CA ARG A 59 -7.86 15.61 -1.98
C ARG A 59 -8.05 14.81 -3.26
N SER A 60 -7.43 13.65 -3.45
CA SER A 60 -7.77 12.80 -4.60
C SER A 60 -9.16 12.20 -4.42
N GLU A 61 -9.94 12.17 -5.51
CA GLU A 61 -11.24 11.46 -5.55
C GLU A 61 -11.09 9.97 -5.85
N ARG A 62 -9.97 9.63 -6.48
CA ARG A 62 -9.62 8.28 -6.93
C ARG A 62 -8.12 8.19 -7.08
N ALA A 63 -7.58 7.04 -6.69
CA ALA A 63 -6.18 6.73 -6.88
C ALA A 63 -6.00 5.23 -7.13
N CYS A 64 -4.93 4.87 -7.82
CA CYS A 64 -4.49 3.50 -8.06
C CYS A 64 -2.97 3.48 -8.19
N VAL A 65 -2.41 2.28 -8.18
CA VAL A 65 -1.01 2.05 -8.55
C VAL A 65 -1.01 1.53 -9.98
N VAL A 66 -0.20 2.12 -10.85
CA VAL A 66 0.05 1.61 -12.20
C VAL A 66 1.42 0.97 -12.23
N THR A 67 1.46 -0.35 -12.30
CA THR A 67 2.66 -1.18 -12.30
C THR A 67 3.08 -1.46 -13.74
N PHE A 68 4.35 -1.19 -14.06
CA PHE A 68 5.02 -1.52 -15.30
C PHE A 68 5.74 -2.85 -15.18
N TYR A 69 5.48 -3.74 -16.11
CA TYR A 69 6.16 -5.01 -16.26
C TYR A 69 6.98 -4.99 -17.55
N PRO A 70 8.32 -5.03 -17.47
CA PRO A 70 9.20 -4.99 -18.64
C PRO A 70 8.96 -6.18 -19.56
N ASP A 71 9.27 -5.98 -20.85
CA ASP A 71 9.21 -7.07 -21.81
C ASP A 71 10.22 -8.18 -21.44
N PRO A 72 9.84 -9.47 -21.49
CA PRO A 72 10.77 -10.57 -21.26
C PRO A 72 12.04 -10.52 -22.11
N ALA A 73 12.00 -9.97 -23.33
CA ALA A 73 13.15 -9.80 -24.21
C ALA A 73 14.26 -8.92 -23.58
N TYR A 74 13.90 -8.00 -22.68
CA TYR A 74 14.86 -7.14 -21.99
C TYR A 74 15.50 -7.79 -20.75
N ARG A 75 15.08 -9.01 -20.34
CA ARG A 75 15.69 -9.70 -19.19
C ARG A 75 17.17 -10.05 -19.38
N GLY A 76 17.60 -10.24 -20.63
CA GLY A 76 19.00 -10.53 -21.00
C GLY A 76 19.79 -9.31 -21.49
N ALA A 77 19.15 -8.14 -21.60
CA ALA A 77 19.83 -6.92 -22.04
C ALA A 77 20.79 -6.40 -20.96
N ASP A 78 21.76 -5.58 -21.36
CA ASP A 78 22.62 -4.90 -20.39
C ASP A 78 21.82 -3.89 -19.54
N VAL A 79 22.38 -3.55 -18.39
CA VAL A 79 21.70 -2.72 -17.39
C VAL A 79 21.33 -1.32 -17.90
N VAL A 80 22.15 -0.74 -18.77
CA VAL A 80 21.92 0.60 -19.33
C VAL A 80 20.74 0.55 -20.29
N SER A 81 20.68 -0.48 -21.13
CA SER A 81 19.55 -0.74 -22.04
C SER A 81 18.26 -1.01 -21.27
N GLN A 82 18.29 -1.82 -20.20
CA GLN A 82 17.13 -2.05 -19.35
C GLN A 82 16.64 -0.76 -18.69
N ARG A 83 17.56 0.05 -18.17
CA ARG A 83 17.24 1.32 -17.51
C ARG A 83 16.61 2.31 -18.48
N ARG A 84 17.19 2.48 -19.67
CA ARG A 84 16.62 3.33 -20.72
C ARG A 84 15.21 2.86 -21.09
N HIS A 85 15.02 1.56 -21.30
CA HIS A 85 13.70 0.98 -21.57
C HIS A 85 12.70 1.33 -20.47
N TRP A 86 13.04 1.13 -19.19
CA TRP A 86 12.16 1.48 -18.07
C TRP A 86 11.79 2.96 -18.05
N GLU A 87 12.79 3.84 -18.14
CA GLU A 87 12.62 5.29 -18.09
C GLU A 87 11.74 5.79 -19.24
N ASP A 88 11.97 5.30 -20.46
CA ASP A 88 11.19 5.65 -21.65
C ASP A 88 9.74 5.22 -21.50
N ARG A 89 9.50 3.98 -21.05
CA ARG A 89 8.15 3.42 -20.90
C ARG A 89 7.38 4.09 -19.78
N LEU A 90 7.98 4.25 -18.59
CA LEU A 90 7.36 4.95 -17.47
C LEU A 90 7.06 6.42 -17.84
N GLY A 91 8.01 7.08 -18.51
CA GLY A 91 7.84 8.45 -18.98
C GLY A 91 6.71 8.58 -20.01
N GLN A 92 6.60 7.65 -20.95
CA GLN A 92 5.52 7.60 -21.93
C GLN A 92 4.16 7.40 -21.26
N CYS A 93 4.04 6.43 -20.36
CA CYS A 93 2.80 6.16 -19.62
C CYS A 93 2.37 7.40 -18.82
N ALA A 94 3.29 8.00 -18.06
CA ALA A 94 3.01 9.20 -17.29
C ALA A 94 2.54 10.38 -18.17
N ARG A 95 3.17 10.61 -19.33
CA ARG A 95 2.73 11.65 -20.28
C ARG A 95 1.33 11.39 -20.81
N GLN A 96 1.00 10.15 -21.17
CA GLN A 96 -0.32 9.82 -21.69
C GLN A 96 -1.40 9.99 -20.62
N LEU A 97 -1.20 9.45 -19.42
CA LEU A 97 -2.15 9.61 -18.31
C LEU A 97 -2.38 11.08 -17.95
N ARG A 98 -1.33 11.91 -17.94
CA ARG A 98 -1.46 13.37 -17.70
C ARG A 98 -2.31 14.10 -18.74
N ARG A 99 -2.30 13.65 -20.01
CA ARG A 99 -3.20 14.20 -21.04
C ARG A 99 -4.68 13.90 -20.78
N HIS A 100 -4.96 12.91 -19.93
CA HIS A 100 -6.30 12.54 -19.48
C HIS A 100 -6.59 13.04 -18.06
N GLU A 101 -6.00 14.16 -17.65
CA GLU A 101 -6.23 14.84 -16.37
C GLU A 101 -5.83 14.03 -15.12
N TYR A 102 -5.05 12.97 -15.27
CA TYR A 102 -4.47 12.27 -14.13
C TYR A 102 -3.22 13.00 -13.63
N VAL A 103 -3.05 13.02 -12.32
CA VAL A 103 -1.78 13.31 -11.69
C VAL A 103 -1.00 12.00 -11.56
N VAL A 104 0.27 12.03 -11.94
CA VAL A 104 1.15 10.86 -11.97
C VAL A 104 2.42 11.18 -11.22
N GLU A 105 2.67 10.41 -10.16
CA GLU A 105 3.81 10.56 -9.27
C GLU A 105 4.56 9.23 -9.14
N GLN A 106 5.88 9.29 -9.08
CA GLN A 106 6.67 8.16 -8.60
C GLN A 106 6.65 8.21 -7.07
N TRP A 107 6.09 7.18 -6.45
CA TRP A 107 6.01 7.10 -5.00
C TRP A 107 7.24 6.41 -4.44
N GLY A 108 7.83 7.00 -3.41
CA GLY A 108 8.96 6.41 -2.72
C GLY A 108 10.27 6.60 -3.47
N THR A 109 11.24 5.74 -3.18
CA THR A 109 12.49 5.77 -3.93
C THR A 109 12.29 5.07 -5.27
N PRO A 110 12.78 5.64 -6.39
CA PRO A 110 12.65 5.04 -7.71
C PRO A 110 13.19 3.61 -7.75
N ARG A 111 12.38 2.71 -8.32
CA ARG A 111 12.79 1.33 -8.60
C ARG A 111 13.67 1.33 -9.85
N THR A 112 14.68 0.47 -9.84
CA THR A 112 15.64 0.33 -10.93
C THR A 112 15.72 -1.13 -11.39
N PRO A 113 16.00 -1.39 -12.68
CA PRO A 113 16.03 -2.75 -13.24
C PRO A 113 17.10 -3.66 -12.63
N GLU A 114 18.16 -3.09 -12.04
CA GLU A 114 19.21 -3.84 -11.33
C GLU A 114 18.67 -4.66 -10.16
N HIS A 115 17.65 -4.12 -9.50
CA HIS A 115 17.19 -4.61 -8.21
C HIS A 115 15.71 -5.04 -8.23
N HIS A 116 14.98 -4.71 -9.28
CA HIS A 116 13.53 -4.86 -9.34
C HIS A 116 13.11 -5.46 -10.69
N VAL A 117 12.02 -6.23 -10.66
CA VAL A 117 11.43 -6.84 -11.86
C VAL A 117 10.32 -5.99 -12.47
N ASP A 118 9.88 -4.95 -11.77
CA ASP A 118 8.81 -4.03 -12.14
C ASP A 118 9.03 -2.65 -11.51
N ALA A 119 8.26 -1.67 -11.96
CA ALA A 119 8.25 -0.31 -11.44
C ALA A 119 6.83 0.22 -11.33
N SER A 120 6.56 1.07 -10.34
CA SER A 120 5.20 1.50 -10.00
C SER A 120 5.06 3.02 -10.10
N LEU A 121 3.90 3.47 -10.58
CA LEU A 121 3.46 4.87 -10.58
C LEU A 121 2.22 4.99 -9.69
N VAL A 122 2.11 6.03 -8.87
CA VAL A 122 0.85 6.37 -8.22
C VAL A 122 0.11 7.34 -9.12
N VAL A 123 -1.10 6.94 -9.49
CA VAL A 123 -1.94 7.61 -10.48
C VAL A 123 -3.25 7.96 -9.81
N TYR A 124 -3.62 9.24 -9.84
CA TYR A 124 -4.81 9.72 -9.16
C TYR A 124 -5.45 10.88 -9.90
N ARG A 125 -6.72 11.15 -9.59
CA ARG A 125 -7.45 12.30 -10.12
C ARG A 125 -7.92 13.19 -8.99
N LEU A 126 -7.79 14.49 -9.20
CA LEU A 126 -8.28 15.52 -8.31
C LEU A 126 -9.69 15.96 -8.75
N PRO A 127 -10.50 16.51 -7.83
CA PRO A 127 -11.75 17.16 -8.18
C PRO A 127 -11.51 18.26 -9.22
N HIS A 128 -12.53 18.50 -10.06
CA HIS A 128 -12.46 19.57 -11.04
C HIS A 128 -12.19 20.92 -10.35
N GLY A 129 -11.27 21.71 -10.91
CA GLY A 129 -10.84 23.00 -10.36
C GLY A 129 -9.87 22.93 -9.19
N VAL A 130 -9.51 21.74 -8.67
CA VAL A 130 -8.47 21.61 -7.65
C VAL A 130 -7.10 21.54 -8.35
N PRO A 131 -6.19 22.50 -8.10
CA PRO A 131 -4.88 22.49 -8.74
C PRO A 131 -4.07 21.28 -8.30
N SER A 132 -3.32 20.70 -9.25
CA SER A 132 -2.36 19.65 -8.95
C SER A 132 -1.16 20.25 -8.23
N GLY A 133 -1.19 20.24 -6.90
CA GLY A 133 0.03 20.34 -6.09
C GLY A 133 0.72 18.99 -6.13
N LEU A 134 1.67 18.81 -7.05
CA LEU A 134 2.57 17.66 -6.97
C LEU A 134 3.22 17.68 -5.59
N ARG A 135 3.24 16.52 -4.93
CA ARG A 135 3.92 16.44 -3.65
C ARG A 135 5.40 16.74 -3.87
N PRO A 136 6.02 17.56 -3.00
CA PRO A 136 7.45 17.78 -3.05
C PRO A 136 8.18 16.43 -3.09
N ALA A 137 9.22 16.33 -3.91
CA ALA A 137 10.01 15.10 -4.01
C ALA A 137 10.52 14.62 -2.64
N ALA A 138 10.75 15.54 -1.70
CA ALA A 138 11.11 15.22 -0.33
C ALA A 138 10.01 14.46 0.43
N GLU A 139 8.73 14.78 0.24
CA GLU A 139 7.60 14.04 0.86
C GLU A 139 7.47 12.64 0.28
N LEU A 140 7.76 12.49 -1.02
CA LEU A 140 7.76 11.21 -1.72
C LEU A 140 8.98 10.34 -1.31
N ARG A 141 10.16 10.95 -1.13
CA ARG A 141 11.42 10.26 -0.79
C ARG A 141 11.55 9.85 0.67
N ARG A 142 10.68 10.32 1.59
CA ARG A 142 10.70 9.84 2.98
C ARG A 142 10.16 8.41 3.12
N ALA A 143 9.67 7.78 2.04
CA ALA A 143 9.47 6.34 2.02
C ALA A 143 10.82 5.64 2.19
N SER A 144 10.87 4.55 2.94
CA SER A 144 12.09 3.79 3.19
C SER A 144 12.81 3.49 1.86
N PRO A 145 14.16 3.55 1.82
CA PRO A 145 14.90 3.23 0.61
C PRO A 145 14.46 1.86 0.09
N PRO A 146 14.34 1.69 -1.23
CA PRO A 146 13.83 0.47 -1.82
C PRO A 146 14.87 -0.59 -1.50
N ARG A 147 14.49 -1.58 -0.70
CA ARG A 147 15.49 -2.51 -0.18
C ARG A 147 15.93 -3.40 -1.32
N LEU A 148 17.23 -3.38 -1.61
CA LEU A 148 17.86 -4.15 -2.68
C LEU A 148 17.34 -5.59 -2.72
N ARG A 149 17.29 -6.18 -3.91
CA ARG A 149 16.94 -7.59 -4.12
C ARG A 149 17.65 -8.45 -3.05
N ARG A 150 16.89 -9.30 -2.33
CA ARG A 150 17.44 -10.17 -1.27
C ARG A 150 18.70 -10.86 -1.78
N GLN A 151 19.80 -10.75 -1.04
CA GLN A 151 20.89 -11.68 -1.28
C GLN A 151 20.45 -13.09 -0.84
N PRO A 152 20.89 -14.15 -1.54
CA PRO A 152 20.64 -15.52 -1.11
C PRO A 152 21.05 -15.70 0.36
N GLY A 153 20.13 -16.16 1.21
CA GLY A 153 20.38 -16.41 2.64
C GLY A 153 19.95 -15.30 3.60
N GLU A 154 19.62 -14.09 3.12
CA GLU A 154 19.16 -13.01 3.99
C GLU A 154 17.71 -13.27 4.49
N ARG A 155 17.56 -13.56 5.79
CA ARG A 155 16.23 -13.67 6.43
C ARG A 155 15.75 -12.29 6.82
N ARG A 156 14.84 -11.71 6.03
CA ARG A 156 14.11 -10.51 6.48
C ARG A 156 13.04 -10.91 7.50
N PRO A 157 12.78 -10.05 8.51
CA PRO A 157 11.53 -10.11 9.24
C PRO A 157 10.39 -10.10 8.23
N ASP A 158 9.49 -11.07 8.34
CA ASP A 158 8.29 -11.11 7.52
C ASP A 158 7.24 -10.25 8.22
N PRO A 159 6.95 -9.02 7.72
CA PRO A 159 5.99 -8.11 8.37
C PRO A 159 4.63 -8.78 8.52
N LEU A 160 4.26 -9.59 7.52
CA LEU A 160 3.02 -10.35 7.51
C LEU A 160 2.97 -11.27 8.73
N ARG A 161 3.97 -12.13 8.91
CA ARG A 161 4.02 -13.08 10.02
C ARG A 161 3.91 -12.40 11.38
N ARG A 162 4.60 -11.29 11.60
CA ARG A 162 4.51 -10.54 12.87
C ARG A 162 3.11 -10.01 13.14
N MET A 163 2.47 -9.40 12.15
CA MET A 163 1.09 -8.91 12.29
C MET A 163 0.10 -10.06 12.53
N GLN A 164 0.30 -11.19 11.85
CA GLN A 164 -0.50 -12.40 12.05
C GLN A 164 -0.33 -12.97 13.46
N ASP A 165 0.91 -13.06 13.93
CA ASP A 165 1.22 -13.57 15.28
C ASP A 165 0.66 -12.65 16.37
N ALA A 166 0.68 -11.32 16.16
CA ALA A 166 0.06 -10.34 17.05
C ALA A 166 -1.47 -10.53 17.13
N LEU A 167 -2.15 -10.61 15.98
CA LEU A 167 -3.61 -10.84 15.96
C LEU A 167 -3.97 -12.20 16.57
N ARG A 168 -3.22 -13.26 16.27
CA ARG A 168 -3.47 -14.61 16.80
C ARG A 168 -3.32 -14.67 18.31
N SER A 169 -2.29 -14.01 18.84
CA SER A 169 -1.97 -14.07 20.28
C SER A 169 -2.96 -13.27 21.13
N SER A 170 -3.32 -12.06 20.68
CA SER A 170 -4.21 -11.19 21.46
C SER A 170 -5.69 -11.44 21.20
N GLN A 171 -6.06 -11.88 19.98
CA GLN A 171 -7.46 -12.02 19.54
C GLN A 171 -7.66 -13.30 18.73
N PRO A 172 -7.52 -14.49 19.34
CA PRO A 172 -7.62 -15.77 18.64
C PRO A 172 -8.95 -15.94 17.90
N GLN A 173 -10.04 -15.34 18.40
CA GLN A 173 -11.33 -15.35 17.74
C GLN A 173 -11.36 -14.57 16.41
N LEU A 174 -10.42 -13.67 16.14
CA LEU A 174 -10.33 -12.99 14.83
C LEU A 174 -9.51 -13.79 13.81
N TRP A 175 -8.93 -14.92 14.24
CA TRP A 175 -7.94 -15.69 13.49
C TRP A 175 -8.29 -17.18 13.45
N ASP A 176 -9.00 -17.63 12.40
CA ASP A 176 -9.15 -19.06 12.10
C ASP A 176 -8.24 -19.44 10.91
N HIS A 177 -7.58 -20.59 11.00
CA HIS A 177 -6.43 -21.00 10.18
C HIS A 177 -6.73 -21.31 8.71
N GLY A 178 -7.97 -21.09 8.26
CA GLY A 178 -8.35 -21.10 6.86
C GLY A 178 -9.25 -19.91 6.59
N MET A 179 -9.15 -19.33 5.40
CA MET A 179 -10.01 -18.23 4.92
C MET A 179 -11.53 -18.57 4.87
N GLN A 180 -12.00 -19.59 5.60
CA GLN A 180 -13.28 -20.25 5.42
C GLN A 180 -14.26 -20.12 6.58
N ARG A 181 -13.86 -19.63 7.77
CA ARG A 181 -14.82 -19.44 8.88
C ARG A 181 -14.57 -18.11 9.59
N ALA A 182 -15.38 -17.11 9.25
CA ALA A 182 -15.55 -15.97 10.14
C ALA A 182 -16.11 -16.51 11.46
N THR A 183 -15.49 -16.15 12.57
CA THR A 183 -16.10 -16.39 13.88
C THR A 183 -17.25 -15.40 14.07
N GLY A 184 -18.00 -15.54 15.16
CA GLY A 184 -18.98 -14.52 15.54
C GLY A 184 -18.41 -13.10 15.66
N ALA A 185 -17.07 -12.92 15.70
CA ALA A 185 -16.36 -11.65 15.75
C ALA A 185 -15.85 -11.12 14.38
N GLY A 186 -16.05 -11.86 13.29
CA GLY A 186 -15.51 -11.53 11.96
C GLY A 186 -14.17 -12.21 11.64
N MET A 187 -13.42 -11.66 10.69
CA MET A 187 -12.14 -12.23 10.21
C MET A 187 -11.17 -11.13 9.78
N CYS A 188 -9.88 -11.28 10.10
CA CYS A 188 -8.81 -10.45 9.55
C CYS A 188 -8.08 -11.15 8.40
N VAL A 189 -7.84 -10.42 7.31
CA VAL A 189 -6.92 -10.80 6.23
C VAL A 189 -5.78 -9.79 6.21
N ILE A 190 -4.55 -10.28 6.16
CA ILE A 190 -3.36 -9.42 6.08
C ILE A 190 -2.70 -9.63 4.73
N GLN A 191 -2.40 -8.55 4.06
CA GLN A 191 -1.72 -8.53 2.77
C GLN A 191 -0.41 -7.76 2.91
N THR A 192 0.63 -8.24 2.24
CA THR A 192 1.89 -7.50 2.13
C THR A 192 1.64 -6.24 1.32
N LEU A 193 2.07 -5.09 1.85
CA LEU A 193 2.07 -3.84 1.12
C LEU A 193 3.40 -3.73 0.37
N PRO A 194 3.44 -3.40 -0.94
CA PRO A 194 4.68 -3.11 -1.65
C PRO A 194 5.51 -2.05 -0.92
N GLU A 195 6.83 -2.26 -0.81
CA GLU A 195 7.72 -1.41 -0.02
C GLU A 195 7.66 0.06 -0.45
N GLU A 196 7.47 0.33 -1.73
CA GLU A 196 7.29 1.69 -2.24
C GLU A 196 6.09 2.38 -1.60
N LEU A 197 5.01 1.66 -1.28
CA LEU A 197 3.78 2.24 -0.72
C LEU A 197 3.84 2.41 0.81
N TRP A 198 4.95 2.02 1.43
CA TRP A 198 5.09 2.08 2.87
C TRP A 198 5.04 3.52 3.38
N PRO A 199 4.38 3.76 4.54
CA PRO A 199 4.45 5.05 5.19
C PRO A 199 5.90 5.47 5.47
N PRO A 200 6.22 6.78 5.40
CA PRO A 200 7.55 7.28 5.68
C PRO A 200 8.17 6.79 7.00
N GLY A 201 9.45 6.42 6.96
CA GLY A 201 10.21 5.93 8.12
C GLY A 201 9.81 4.55 8.64
N SER A 202 8.87 3.85 7.97
CA SER A 202 8.46 2.52 8.40
C SER A 202 9.47 1.44 8.04
N VAL A 203 9.71 0.52 8.97
CA VAL A 203 10.57 -0.65 8.78
C VAL A 203 9.79 -1.89 8.36
N GLU A 204 8.48 -1.86 8.59
CA GLU A 204 7.49 -2.89 8.30
C GLU A 204 6.16 -2.21 7.96
N ALA A 205 5.48 -2.64 6.90
CA ALA A 205 4.11 -2.23 6.66
C ALA A 205 3.31 -3.33 5.93
N GLY A 206 1.99 -3.28 6.10
CA GLY A 206 1.03 -4.23 5.55
C GLY A 206 -0.36 -3.61 5.49
N LEU A 207 -1.24 -4.26 4.76
CA LEU A 207 -2.66 -3.93 4.68
C LEU A 207 -3.45 -4.97 5.46
N VAL A 208 -4.12 -4.54 6.53
CA VAL A 208 -5.04 -5.37 7.30
C VAL A 208 -6.45 -5.04 6.86
N LYS A 209 -7.19 -6.06 6.43
CA LYS A 209 -8.60 -5.99 6.07
C LYS A 209 -9.40 -6.79 7.08
N TRP A 210 -10.30 -6.15 7.79
CA TRP A 210 -11.24 -6.83 8.66
C TRP A 210 -12.58 -6.99 7.93
N PHE A 211 -13.13 -8.21 7.93
CA PHE A 211 -14.42 -8.55 7.35
C PHE A 211 -15.41 -8.90 8.46
N PRO A 212 -16.67 -8.44 8.36
CA PRO A 212 -17.71 -8.81 9.32
C PRO A 212 -18.04 -10.31 9.24
N ASP A 213 -18.64 -10.82 10.31
CA ASP A 213 -19.25 -12.15 10.31
C ASP A 213 -20.36 -12.21 9.25
N ALA A 214 -20.61 -13.40 8.70
CA ALA A 214 -21.54 -13.57 7.59
C ALA A 214 -22.95 -13.04 7.91
N ARG A 215 -23.37 -13.09 9.18
CA ARG A 215 -24.68 -12.59 9.65
C ARG A 215 -24.81 -11.06 9.64
N PHE A 216 -23.69 -10.34 9.69
CA PHE A 216 -23.62 -8.88 9.68
C PHE A 216 -23.10 -8.31 8.36
N ARG A 217 -22.82 -9.19 7.39
CA ARG A 217 -22.34 -8.81 6.06
C ARG A 217 -23.53 -8.57 5.13
N ARG A 218 -23.48 -7.48 4.38
CA ARG A 218 -24.37 -7.24 3.24
C ARG A 218 -24.16 -8.33 2.18
N LEU A 219 -25.23 -8.81 1.56
CA LEU A 219 -25.14 -9.77 0.46
C LEU A 219 -25.47 -9.07 -0.86
N GLU A 220 -25.00 -9.60 -1.98
CA GLU A 220 -25.20 -8.97 -3.29
C GLU A 220 -26.69 -8.93 -3.69
N ASP A 221 -27.44 -9.97 -3.34
CA ASP A 221 -28.90 -10.07 -3.50
C ASP A 221 -29.69 -9.21 -2.49
N ARG A 222 -29.03 -8.74 -1.43
CA ARG A 222 -29.63 -7.97 -0.32
C ARG A 222 -28.76 -6.76 0.02
N PRO A 223 -28.92 -5.63 -0.70
CA PRO A 223 -28.01 -4.49 -0.63
C PRO A 223 -28.18 -3.63 0.64
N VAL A 224 -28.94 -4.09 1.64
CA VAL A 224 -29.14 -3.41 2.92
C VAL A 224 -28.32 -4.12 3.98
N ALA A 225 -27.56 -3.35 4.78
CA ALA A 225 -26.80 -3.91 5.89
C ALA A 225 -27.76 -4.52 6.94
N PRO A 226 -27.47 -5.71 7.49
CA PRO A 226 -28.25 -6.29 8.57
C PRO A 226 -28.30 -5.40 9.82
N VAL A 227 -29.36 -5.52 10.61
CA VAL A 227 -29.47 -4.84 11.91
C VAL A 227 -28.28 -5.25 12.79
N GLY A 228 -27.65 -4.27 13.43
CA GLY A 228 -26.47 -4.48 14.28
C GLY A 228 -25.13 -4.53 13.54
N ALA A 229 -25.11 -4.42 12.19
CA ALA A 229 -23.87 -4.44 11.42
C ALA A 229 -22.89 -3.34 11.86
N GLU A 230 -23.35 -2.12 12.11
CA GLU A 230 -22.48 -1.01 12.55
C GLU A 230 -21.81 -1.28 13.91
N ALA A 231 -22.56 -1.80 14.87
CA ALA A 231 -22.02 -2.21 16.17
C ALA A 231 -21.00 -3.34 16.02
N HIS A 232 -21.29 -4.33 15.16
CA HIS A 232 -20.39 -5.44 14.87
C HIS A 232 -19.08 -4.97 14.23
N TRP A 233 -19.16 -4.08 13.24
CA TRP A 233 -18.00 -3.45 12.60
C TRP A 233 -17.15 -2.69 13.61
N THR A 234 -17.79 -1.83 14.41
CA THR A 234 -17.10 -1.02 15.41
C THR A 234 -16.36 -1.89 16.42
N ALA A 235 -17.02 -2.95 16.92
CA ALA A 235 -16.43 -3.88 17.87
C ALA A 235 -15.26 -4.66 17.26
N GLY A 236 -15.44 -5.26 16.08
CA GLY A 236 -14.42 -6.08 15.43
C GLY A 236 -13.18 -5.28 15.01
N VAL A 237 -13.39 -4.09 14.42
CA VAL A 237 -12.28 -3.17 14.10
C VAL A 237 -11.55 -2.75 15.36
N ARG A 238 -12.26 -2.40 16.45
CA ARG A 238 -11.61 -2.04 17.71
C ARG A 238 -10.73 -3.15 18.25
N LEU A 239 -11.17 -4.41 18.18
CA LEU A 239 -10.37 -5.56 18.60
C LEU A 239 -9.11 -5.75 17.74
N ALA A 240 -9.26 -5.72 16.41
CA ALA A 240 -8.15 -5.88 15.48
C ALA A 240 -7.11 -4.76 15.63
N VAL A 241 -7.59 -3.51 15.70
CA VAL A 241 -6.74 -2.33 15.86
C VAL A 241 -6.04 -2.35 17.22
N GLY A 242 -6.77 -2.64 18.31
CA GLY A 242 -6.21 -2.73 19.66
C GLY A 242 -5.05 -3.72 19.74
N ALA A 243 -5.25 -4.94 19.23
CA ALA A 243 -4.22 -5.98 19.19
C ALA A 243 -2.95 -5.55 18.43
N LEU A 244 -3.12 -4.89 17.29
CA LEU A 244 -1.98 -4.41 16.50
C LEU A 244 -1.26 -3.25 17.18
N GLN A 245 -1.99 -2.33 17.84
CA GLN A 245 -1.40 -1.23 18.60
C GLN A 245 -0.62 -1.74 19.82
N GLU A 246 -1.16 -2.72 20.55
CA GLU A 246 -0.49 -3.39 21.67
C GLU A 246 0.81 -4.08 21.22
N ALA A 247 0.84 -4.61 20.00
CA ALA A 247 2.04 -5.17 19.37
C ALA A 247 3.01 -4.12 18.80
N GLY A 248 2.79 -2.82 19.05
CA GLY A 248 3.68 -1.73 18.66
C GLY A 248 3.49 -1.23 17.22
N PHE A 249 2.42 -1.65 16.53
CA PHE A 249 2.10 -1.11 15.22
C PHE A 249 1.34 0.20 15.31
N ARG A 250 1.63 1.09 14.37
CA ARG A 250 0.83 2.28 14.07
C ARG A 250 -0.14 1.95 12.94
N LEU A 251 -1.22 2.71 12.89
CA LEU A 251 -2.23 2.55 11.86
C LEU A 251 -2.47 3.87 11.15
N ARG A 252 -2.63 3.78 9.85
CA ARG A 252 -3.16 4.84 9.02
C ARG A 252 -4.57 4.42 8.60
N ARG A 253 -5.53 5.30 8.87
CA ARG A 253 -6.94 5.10 8.53
C ARG A 253 -7.25 5.87 7.25
N ARG A 254 -8.19 5.35 6.45
CA ARG A 254 -8.82 6.13 5.39
C ARG A 254 -9.56 7.34 5.96
N ARG A 255 -9.87 8.29 5.09
CA ARG A 255 -10.46 9.58 5.48
C ARG A 255 -11.94 9.48 5.82
N ARG A 256 -12.68 8.66 5.06
CA ARG A 256 -14.11 8.47 5.27
C ARG A 256 -14.38 7.38 6.31
N PRO A 257 -15.41 7.52 7.15
CA PRO A 257 -15.87 6.44 8.03
C PRO A 257 -16.21 5.16 7.24
N TRP A 258 -16.17 4.00 7.91
CA TRP A 258 -16.75 2.77 7.37
C TRP A 258 -18.26 2.81 7.34
N ASP A 259 -18.82 2.31 6.23
CA ASP A 259 -20.25 2.20 6.01
C ASP A 259 -20.56 0.74 5.69
N PRO A 260 -21.13 -0.04 6.64
CA PRO A 260 -21.52 -1.43 6.41
C PRO A 260 -22.52 -1.63 5.27
N GLY A 261 -23.24 -0.59 4.85
CA GLY A 261 -24.13 -0.60 3.69
C GLY A 261 -23.42 -0.49 2.35
N ARG A 262 -22.14 -0.08 2.34
CA ARG A 262 -21.35 0.15 1.12
C ARG A 262 -20.08 -0.69 1.07
N ASP A 263 -19.35 -0.74 2.17
CA ASP A 263 -18.03 -1.37 2.28
C ASP A 263 -18.13 -2.87 2.56
N TRP A 264 -17.21 -3.64 1.97
CA TRP A 264 -17.08 -5.08 2.22
C TRP A 264 -16.17 -5.42 3.40
N SER A 265 -15.22 -4.52 3.69
CA SER A 265 -14.23 -4.65 4.75
C SER A 265 -13.85 -3.31 5.34
N ALA A 266 -13.32 -3.35 6.56
CA ALA A 266 -12.60 -2.26 7.17
C ALA A 266 -11.10 -2.43 6.93
N ASP A 267 -10.55 -1.58 6.07
CA ASP A 267 -9.15 -1.63 5.67
C ASP A 267 -8.30 -0.69 6.51
N HIS A 268 -7.05 -1.09 6.76
CA HIS A 268 -6.07 -0.36 7.53
C HIS A 268 -4.66 -0.60 6.98
N VAL A 269 -3.93 0.48 6.71
CA VAL A 269 -2.49 0.37 6.55
C VAL A 269 -1.85 0.36 7.92
N VAL A 270 -1.17 -0.73 8.22
CA VAL A 270 -0.55 -1.01 9.51
C VAL A 270 0.95 -1.00 9.28
N TYR A 271 1.68 -0.28 10.12
CA TYR A 271 3.10 -0.07 9.92
C TYR A 271 3.84 0.12 11.24
N ARG A 272 5.11 -0.23 11.26
CA ARG A 272 6.01 -0.02 12.39
C ARG A 272 7.12 0.93 11.94
N ILE A 273 7.38 1.97 12.71
CA ILE A 273 8.54 2.84 12.49
C ILE A 273 9.74 2.16 13.15
N ALA A 274 10.95 2.37 12.62
CA ALA A 274 12.13 2.06 13.42
C ALA A 274 11.94 2.75 14.78
N GLU A 275 12.04 2.02 15.88
CA GLU A 275 12.37 2.70 17.14
C GLU A 275 13.63 3.48 16.81
N ASP A 276 13.63 4.79 17.06
CA ASP A 276 14.83 5.59 16.86
C ASP A 276 15.94 4.83 17.59
N THR A 277 16.82 4.17 16.84
CA THR A 277 18.19 4.01 17.29
C THR A 277 18.63 5.44 17.40
N HIS A 278 18.39 6.04 18.57
CA HIS A 278 19.05 7.26 18.96
C HIS A 278 20.51 7.00 18.61
N PRO A 279 21.12 7.73 17.67
CA PRO A 279 22.56 7.77 17.64
C PRO A 279 22.90 8.28 19.03
N GLY A 280 23.45 7.39 19.89
CA GLY A 280 23.81 7.74 21.24
C GLY A 280 24.53 9.09 21.16
N GLU A 281 24.03 10.08 21.90
CA GLU A 281 24.66 11.39 21.96
C GLU A 281 26.17 11.17 22.14
N PRO A 282 27.01 11.58 21.18
CA PRO A 282 28.43 11.54 21.39
C PRO A 282 28.76 12.61 22.42
N GLY A 283 29.00 12.18 23.66
CA GLY A 283 29.72 12.94 24.67
C GLY A 283 28.90 13.92 25.52
N GLN A 284 28.11 13.39 26.46
CA GLN A 284 28.09 14.02 27.78
C GLN A 284 29.22 13.40 28.60
N THR A 285 30.39 14.03 28.53
CA THR A 285 31.42 13.88 29.56
C THR A 285 30.76 14.21 30.89
N GLN A 286 30.54 13.19 31.72
CA GLN A 286 30.16 13.41 33.11
C GLN A 286 31.31 14.16 33.78
N THR A 287 31.18 15.48 33.90
CA THR A 287 32.00 16.27 34.82
C THR A 287 31.61 15.82 36.22
N VAL A 288 32.36 14.86 36.76
CA VAL A 288 32.34 14.53 38.18
C VAL A 288 32.86 15.75 38.93
N VAL A 289 31.95 16.61 39.37
CA VAL A 289 32.27 17.67 40.33
C VAL A 289 32.49 16.99 41.68
N SER A 290 33.75 16.62 41.93
CA SER A 290 34.22 16.16 43.23
C SER A 290 34.13 17.34 44.21
N THR A 291 33.07 17.35 45.01
CA THR A 291 32.92 18.32 46.11
C THR A 291 33.80 17.84 47.27
N ARG A 292 35.07 18.27 47.30
CA ARG A 292 35.89 18.18 48.50
C ARG A 292 35.42 19.22 49.51
N GLN A 293 34.63 18.81 50.49
CA GLN A 293 34.43 19.58 51.72
C GLN A 293 35.76 19.65 52.48
N ARG A 294 36.28 20.85 52.65
CA ARG A 294 37.32 21.16 53.66
C ARG A 294 36.62 21.34 55.01
N PRO A 295 37.07 20.68 56.09
CA PRO A 295 36.63 21.04 57.43
C PRO A 295 37.30 22.38 57.82
N ALA A 296 36.48 23.31 58.29
CA ALA A 296 36.95 24.50 59.00
C ALA A 296 37.30 24.12 60.45
N ARG A 297 38.27 24.87 60.98
CA ARG A 297 38.84 24.77 62.34
C ARG A 297 37.81 25.04 63.42
#